data_AF-A0A672NHQ7-F1
#
_entry.id   AF-A0A672NHQ7-F1
#
_cell.length_a   1.000
_cell.length_b   1.000
_cell.length_c   1.000
_cell.angle_alpha   90.00
_cell.angle_beta   90.00
_cell.angle_gamma   90.00
#
_symmetry.space_group_name_H-M   'P 1'
#
loop_
_entity.id
_entity.type
_entity.pdbx_description
1 polymer ?
#
loop_
_entity_poly.entity_id
_entity_poly.type
_entity_poly.pdbx_seq_one_letter_code
_entity_poly.pdbx_strand_id
1 'polypeptide(L)'
;MPPKKNGKGSGDKSLKKGSMNPEQKNDEELTESDKNFYRAQIRDSEERLERYQHKCDELEVQEKDLYSKINNLEKEKKDIVLYLKRTLAQKEDELTDLAETLSRHQQAQEAERESFELQLSLLRHELQDHKEKLTSENMALAGKLASLEEFSMQREKLMAERRSLKEQLQTQKEEHQAHIYNLEKKAVLDNDRLKKEMLQHVAAVAAEFRWVSDQKMPETTKRAMQENLSVTAQLQQLSDKTKELLKENDDLRAREKQLKIENAITEPLIHEITKKNVANQKVVHQLTEKCKQMQSEVEKCVKLKVEHQELLDNHSAVCTELDALRKKHATDIEVLNQTKAEAKRQRKELEEERTLRKQLKTVLEEATVALKEALREIPKEEDSELKITVRRNQMMQKLLAVLDSAAALGNGPALTEFLPCELLQKSTSHLSHFKTGDLGLVPRKTHTTSKIGNLARSAYTYVHQ
;
A
#
# COMPACT_ATOMS: atom_id res chain seq x y z
N MET A 1 -32.23 31.41 -60.46
CA MET A 1 -33.65 31.61 -60.83
C MET A 1 -34.48 31.65 -59.56
N PRO A 2 -35.59 32.41 -59.42
CA PRO A 2 -36.05 33.70 -60.00
C PRO A 2 -36.43 34.70 -58.84
N PRO A 3 -37.24 35.79 -58.98
CA PRO A 3 -37.70 36.56 -60.14
C PRO A 3 -37.46 38.10 -60.07
N LYS A 4 -37.77 38.72 -61.22
CA LYS A 4 -37.82 40.14 -61.64
C LYS A 4 -38.78 41.05 -60.84
N LYS A 5 -38.49 42.36 -60.82
CA LYS A 5 -39.48 43.42 -61.14
C LYS A 5 -38.82 44.76 -61.52
N ASN A 6 -39.07 45.21 -62.75
CA ASN A 6 -38.74 46.56 -63.24
C ASN A 6 -39.91 47.52 -62.93
N GLY A 7 -39.57 48.73 -62.49
CA GLY A 7 -40.47 49.88 -62.36
C GLY A 7 -40.31 50.86 -63.52
N LYS A 8 -41.41 51.56 -63.83
CA LYS A 8 -41.72 52.34 -65.02
C LYS A 8 -41.80 53.83 -64.65
N GLY A 9 -41.40 54.75 -65.54
CA GLY A 9 -41.73 56.19 -65.48
C GLY A 9 -40.82 56.96 -66.44
N SER A 10 -41.25 57.49 -67.59
CA SER A 10 -42.31 58.45 -67.95
C SER A 10 -41.78 59.89 -68.08
N GLY A 11 -42.01 60.50 -69.25
CA GLY A 11 -42.08 61.96 -69.47
C GLY A 11 -40.85 62.54 -70.17
N ASP A 12 -40.75 62.68 -71.49
CA ASP A 12 -41.56 63.43 -72.48
C ASP A 12 -41.07 64.87 -72.73
N LYS A 13 -41.06 65.23 -74.03
CA LYS A 13 -40.90 66.54 -74.70
C LYS A 13 -39.50 67.18 -74.74
N SER A 14 -39.03 67.74 -75.86
CA SER A 14 -39.73 68.26 -77.04
C SER A 14 -38.79 68.67 -78.18
N LEU A 15 -39.27 68.46 -79.42
CA LEU A 15 -39.21 69.35 -80.61
C LEU A 15 -37.84 69.62 -81.27
N LYS A 16 -37.54 69.08 -82.46
CA LYS A 16 -37.96 69.43 -83.85
C LYS A 16 -37.16 70.57 -84.52
N LYS A 17 -36.62 70.22 -85.71
CA LYS A 17 -36.70 70.88 -87.04
C LYS A 17 -35.46 71.60 -87.63
N GLY A 18 -35.26 71.35 -88.93
CA GLY A 18 -34.45 72.11 -89.91
C GLY A 18 -33.21 71.32 -90.33
N SER A 19 -33.11 70.61 -91.46
CA SER A 19 -33.30 70.97 -92.88
C SER A 19 -32.48 72.19 -93.32
N MET A 20 -31.46 71.93 -94.14
CA MET A 20 -31.15 72.57 -95.45
C MET A 20 -29.62 72.61 -95.67
N ASN A 21 -29.17 72.02 -96.79
CA ASN A 21 -27.97 72.48 -97.50
C ASN A 21 -28.19 73.93 -97.97
N PRO A 22 -27.13 74.74 -98.09
CA PRO A 22 -26.60 74.97 -99.44
C PRO A 22 -25.07 75.07 -99.51
N GLU A 23 -24.58 75.01 -100.74
CA GLU A 23 -23.19 75.10 -101.16
C GLU A 23 -22.53 76.49 -100.91
N GLN A 24 -21.21 76.48 -101.12
CA GLN A 24 -20.31 77.57 -101.55
C GLN A 24 -19.48 78.36 -100.51
N LYS A 25 -18.16 78.15 -100.64
CA LYS A 25 -17.00 79.06 -100.55
C LYS A 25 -17.25 80.48 -100.02
N ASN A 26 -16.42 80.88 -99.06
CA ASN A 26 -15.63 82.11 -99.12
C ASN A 26 -14.41 81.98 -98.21
N ASP A 27 -13.23 81.95 -98.82
CA ASP A 27 -11.98 82.36 -98.17
C ASP A 27 -12.06 83.87 -97.98
N GLU A 28 -12.39 84.33 -96.78
CA GLU A 28 -12.11 85.70 -96.37
C GLU A 28 -10.77 85.71 -95.63
N GLU A 29 -9.78 86.33 -96.25
CA GLU A 29 -8.47 86.62 -95.66
C GLU A 29 -8.69 87.45 -94.39
N LEU A 30 -8.64 86.78 -93.24
CA LEU A 30 -8.71 87.41 -91.93
C LEU A 30 -7.60 88.49 -91.81
N THR A 31 -8.01 89.73 -91.54
CA THR A 31 -7.10 90.86 -91.30
C THR A 31 -6.19 90.54 -90.11
N GLU A 32 -4.99 91.15 -89.98
CA GLU A 32 -4.11 90.92 -88.82
C GLU A 32 -4.81 91.15 -87.47
N SER A 33 -5.79 92.06 -87.42
CA SER A 33 -6.66 92.27 -86.25
C SER A 33 -7.53 91.05 -85.94
N ASP A 34 -8.11 90.41 -86.95
CA ASP A 34 -8.93 89.21 -86.78
C ASP A 34 -8.06 88.02 -86.38
N LYS A 35 -6.87 87.88 -86.99
CA LYS A 35 -5.85 86.89 -86.57
C LYS A 35 -5.44 87.08 -85.10
N ASN A 36 -5.31 88.33 -84.63
CA ASN A 36 -5.00 88.63 -83.23
C ASN A 36 -6.19 88.36 -82.30
N PHE A 37 -7.42 88.64 -82.74
CA PHE A 37 -8.66 88.29 -82.02
C PHE A 37 -8.78 86.77 -81.85
N TYR A 38 -8.62 85.99 -82.93
CA TYR A 38 -8.62 84.52 -82.86
C TYR A 38 -7.45 83.97 -82.04
N ARG A 39 -6.24 84.55 -82.09
CA ARG A 39 -5.12 84.17 -81.20
C ARG A 39 -5.42 84.47 -79.72
N ALA A 40 -6.08 85.57 -79.42
CA ALA A 40 -6.51 85.88 -78.05
C ALA A 40 -7.61 84.91 -77.58
N GLN A 41 -8.56 84.57 -78.46
CA GLN A 41 -9.60 83.58 -78.19
C GLN A 41 -9.03 82.16 -78.01
N ILE A 42 -8.00 81.81 -78.80
CA ILE A 42 -7.25 80.56 -78.64
C ILE A 42 -6.58 80.55 -77.27
N ARG A 43 -5.87 81.62 -76.87
CA ARG A 43 -5.24 81.70 -75.54
C ARG A 43 -6.25 81.61 -74.39
N ASP A 44 -7.39 82.30 -74.47
CA ASP A 44 -8.46 82.18 -73.46
C ASP A 44 -9.05 80.75 -73.41
N SER A 45 -9.20 80.11 -74.58
CA SER A 45 -9.66 78.73 -74.69
C SER A 45 -8.63 77.72 -74.16
N GLU A 46 -7.34 77.97 -74.41
CA GLU A 46 -6.20 77.21 -73.87
C GLU A 46 -6.13 77.37 -72.35
N GLU A 47 -6.26 78.58 -71.81
CA GLU A 47 -6.27 78.83 -70.35
C GLU A 47 -7.49 78.20 -69.68
N ARG A 48 -8.66 78.19 -70.34
CA ARG A 48 -9.84 77.43 -69.88
C ARG A 48 -9.60 75.92 -69.93
N LEU A 49 -8.93 75.41 -70.96
CA LEU A 49 -8.54 74.01 -71.08
C LEU A 49 -7.57 73.61 -69.96
N GLU A 50 -6.54 74.41 -69.69
CA GLU A 50 -5.60 74.18 -68.58
C GLU A 50 -6.32 74.19 -67.22
N ARG A 51 -7.26 75.13 -66.99
CA ARG A 51 -8.09 75.13 -65.77
C ARG A 51 -8.94 73.88 -65.64
N TYR A 52 -9.54 73.41 -66.74
CA TYR A 52 -10.31 72.16 -66.72
C TYR A 52 -9.41 70.93 -66.54
N GLN A 53 -8.21 70.90 -67.13
CA GLN A 53 -7.22 69.85 -66.89
C GLN A 53 -6.78 69.83 -65.43
N HIS A 54 -6.39 70.97 -64.86
CA HIS A 54 -6.05 71.06 -63.44
C HIS A 54 -7.21 70.61 -62.55
N LYS A 55 -8.46 70.98 -62.89
CA LYS A 55 -9.64 70.52 -62.15
C LYS A 55 -9.86 69.01 -62.27
N CYS A 56 -9.64 68.43 -63.45
CA CYS A 56 -9.70 66.99 -63.67
C CYS A 56 -8.61 66.26 -62.88
N ASP A 57 -7.37 66.75 -62.91
CA ASP A 57 -6.24 66.20 -62.16
C ASP A 57 -6.49 66.26 -60.65
N GLU A 58 -6.98 67.39 -60.14
CA GLU A 58 -7.41 67.54 -58.74
C GLU A 58 -8.49 66.51 -58.37
N LEU A 59 -9.51 66.35 -59.21
CA LEU A 59 -10.59 65.40 -58.97
C LEU A 59 -10.09 63.95 -59.02
N GLU A 60 -9.15 63.63 -59.90
CA GLU A 60 -8.53 62.30 -60.00
C GLU A 60 -7.69 61.99 -58.75
N VAL A 61 -6.94 62.97 -58.22
CA VAL A 61 -6.21 62.83 -56.95
C VAL A 61 -7.20 62.63 -55.79
N GLN A 62 -8.27 63.43 -55.71
CA GLN A 62 -9.30 63.28 -54.68
C GLN A 62 -10.01 61.93 -54.76
N GLU A 63 -10.31 61.44 -55.95
CA GLU A 63 -10.88 60.11 -56.18
C GLU A 63 -9.94 59.02 -55.67
N LYS A 64 -8.64 59.08 -56.03
CA LYS A 64 -7.62 58.13 -55.53
C LYS A 64 -7.48 58.17 -54.01
N ASP A 65 -7.53 59.35 -53.41
CA ASP A 65 -7.50 59.52 -51.94
C ASP A 65 -8.74 58.96 -51.26
N LEU A 66 -9.93 59.13 -51.84
CA LEU A 66 -11.16 58.51 -51.34
C LEU A 66 -11.12 56.99 -51.47
N TYR A 67 -10.63 56.44 -52.60
CA TYR A 67 -10.44 55.00 -52.76
C TYR A 67 -9.43 54.44 -51.74
N SER A 68 -8.34 55.15 -51.46
CA SER A 68 -7.36 54.71 -50.47
C SER A 68 -7.94 54.72 -49.04
N LYS A 69 -8.73 55.75 -48.69
CA LYS A 69 -9.49 55.81 -47.43
C LYS A 69 -10.52 54.69 -47.30
N ILE A 70 -11.32 54.43 -48.34
CA ILE A 70 -12.30 53.33 -48.33
C ILE A 70 -11.59 51.99 -48.16
N ASN A 71 -10.52 51.74 -48.91
CA ASN A 71 -9.75 50.51 -48.80
C ASN A 71 -9.14 50.33 -47.39
N ASN A 72 -8.65 51.40 -46.78
CA ASN A 72 -8.12 51.35 -45.41
C ASN A 72 -9.23 51.05 -44.40
N LEU A 73 -10.38 51.72 -44.49
CA LEU A 73 -11.54 51.44 -43.63
C LEU A 73 -12.05 50.01 -43.81
N GLU A 74 -12.03 49.47 -45.02
CA GLU A 74 -12.39 48.07 -45.27
C GLU A 74 -11.41 47.08 -44.63
N LYS A 75 -10.10 47.38 -44.66
CA LYS A 75 -9.08 46.58 -43.96
C LYS A 75 -9.29 46.63 -42.45
N GLU A 76 -9.42 47.83 -41.88
CA GLU A 76 -9.68 48.03 -40.45
C GLU A 76 -10.95 47.30 -40.01
N LYS A 77 -12.04 47.40 -40.77
CA LYS A 77 -13.28 46.66 -40.50
C LYS A 77 -13.05 45.14 -40.52
N LYS A 78 -12.31 44.63 -41.50
CA LYS A 78 -11.98 43.19 -41.58
C LYS A 78 -11.17 42.77 -40.35
N ASP A 79 -10.17 43.55 -39.96
CA ASP A 79 -9.32 43.25 -38.80
C ASP A 79 -10.11 43.28 -37.49
N ILE A 80 -10.98 44.27 -37.29
CA ILE A 80 -11.89 44.34 -36.15
C ILE A 80 -12.82 43.13 -36.12
N VAL A 81 -13.42 42.76 -37.26
CA VAL A 81 -14.30 41.58 -37.35
C VAL A 81 -13.54 40.29 -37.04
N LEU A 82 -12.31 40.14 -37.54
CA LEU A 82 -11.46 38.98 -37.24
C LEU A 82 -11.11 38.92 -35.75
N TYR A 83 -10.74 40.04 -35.14
CA TYR A 83 -10.47 40.13 -33.71
C TYR A 83 -11.70 39.76 -32.86
N LEU A 84 -12.87 40.32 -33.19
CA LEU A 84 -14.11 40.02 -32.50
C LEU A 84 -14.51 38.55 -32.66
N LYS A 85 -14.38 37.99 -33.86
CA LYS A 85 -14.64 36.55 -34.10
C LYS A 85 -13.70 35.66 -33.28
N ARG A 86 -12.41 35.99 -33.25
CA ARG A 86 -11.41 35.23 -32.47
C ARG A 86 -11.70 35.32 -30.97
N THR A 87 -12.03 36.51 -30.49
CA THR A 87 -12.37 36.75 -29.07
C THR A 87 -13.67 36.03 -28.69
N LEU A 88 -14.67 36.05 -29.57
CA LEU A 88 -15.93 35.33 -29.37
C LEU A 88 -15.69 33.82 -29.31
N ALA A 89 -14.95 33.25 -30.26
CA ALA A 89 -14.61 31.83 -30.26
C ALA A 89 -13.85 31.43 -28.99
N GLN A 90 -12.87 32.24 -28.56
CA GLN A 90 -12.16 31.99 -27.31
C GLN A 90 -13.09 32.00 -26.09
N LYS A 91 -14.08 32.91 -26.05
CA LYS A 91 -15.07 32.95 -24.97
C LYS A 91 -16.04 31.78 -25.02
N GLU A 92 -16.40 31.31 -26.22
CA GLU A 92 -17.19 30.09 -26.41
C GLU A 92 -16.43 28.86 -25.90
N ASP A 93 -15.15 28.71 -26.26
CA ASP A 93 -14.28 27.64 -25.77
C ASP A 93 -14.17 27.68 -24.23
N GLU A 94 -13.88 28.85 -23.65
CA GLU A 94 -13.84 29.05 -22.19
C GLU A 94 -15.18 28.68 -21.51
N LEU A 95 -16.32 29.02 -22.13
CA LEU A 95 -17.64 28.63 -21.62
C LEU A 95 -17.87 27.12 -21.71
N THR A 96 -17.41 26.46 -22.77
CA THR A 96 -17.52 25.00 -22.88
C THR A 96 -16.66 24.29 -21.84
N ASP A 97 -15.41 24.74 -21.62
CA ASP A 97 -14.53 24.19 -20.58
C ASP A 97 -15.12 24.37 -19.18
N LEU A 98 -15.68 25.55 -18.89
CA LEU A 98 -16.37 25.83 -17.63
C LEU A 98 -17.63 24.97 -17.46
N ALA A 99 -18.40 24.76 -18.52
CA ALA A 99 -19.58 23.89 -18.48
C ALA A 99 -19.20 22.42 -18.24
N GLU A 100 -18.14 21.93 -18.89
CA GLU A 100 -17.64 20.57 -18.69
C GLU A 100 -17.10 20.36 -17.27
N THR A 101 -16.30 21.30 -16.76
CA THR A 101 -15.77 21.22 -15.39
C THR A 101 -16.89 21.26 -14.36
N LEU A 102 -17.91 22.10 -14.55
CA LEU A 102 -19.10 22.14 -13.71
C LEU A 102 -19.88 20.82 -13.76
N SER A 103 -20.06 20.24 -14.94
CA SER A 103 -20.72 18.94 -15.10
C SER A 103 -19.95 17.81 -14.40
N ARG A 104 -18.61 17.79 -14.52
CA ARG A 104 -17.76 16.81 -13.81
C ARG A 104 -17.87 16.96 -12.29
N HIS A 105 -17.88 18.19 -11.78
CA HIS A 105 -18.07 18.45 -10.35
C HIS A 105 -19.45 18.00 -9.86
N GLN A 106 -20.51 18.23 -10.64
CA GLN A 106 -21.85 17.75 -10.33
C GLN A 106 -21.91 16.22 -10.29
N GLN A 107 -21.33 15.53 -11.27
CA GLN A 107 -21.28 14.06 -11.30
C GLN A 107 -20.49 13.49 -10.12
N ALA A 108 -19.35 14.10 -9.77
CA ALA A 108 -18.58 13.67 -8.61
C ALA A 108 -19.36 13.86 -7.30
N GLN A 109 -20.05 14.99 -7.14
CA GLN A 109 -20.91 15.26 -5.99
C GLN A 109 -22.07 14.26 -5.90
N GLU A 110 -22.71 13.93 -7.02
CA GLU A 110 -23.81 12.96 -7.05
C GLU A 110 -23.33 11.55 -6.72
N ALA A 111 -22.18 11.12 -7.25
CA ALA A 111 -21.56 9.85 -6.91
C ALA A 111 -21.17 9.75 -5.42
N GLU A 112 -20.62 10.83 -4.84
CA GLU A 112 -20.35 10.90 -3.41
C GLU A 112 -21.65 10.80 -2.59
N ARG A 113 -22.71 11.53 -2.99
CA ARG A 113 -24.02 11.48 -2.34
C ARG A 113 -24.59 10.06 -2.36
N GLU A 114 -24.58 9.41 -3.51
CA GLU A 114 -25.04 8.02 -3.67
C GLU A 114 -24.23 7.05 -2.80
N SER A 115 -22.91 7.24 -2.71
CA SER A 115 -22.04 6.41 -1.86
C SER A 115 -22.38 6.56 -0.37
N PHE A 116 -22.63 7.80 0.09
CA PHE A 116 -23.03 8.05 1.49
C PHE A 116 -24.44 7.56 1.77
N GLU A 117 -25.36 7.70 0.82
CA GLU A 117 -26.73 7.18 0.96
C GLU A 117 -26.73 5.65 1.05
N LEU A 118 -25.92 4.97 0.23
CA LEU A 118 -25.72 3.53 0.33
C LEU A 118 -25.14 3.13 1.68
N GLN A 119 -24.08 3.80 2.15
CA GLN A 119 -23.50 3.52 3.48
C GLN A 119 -24.50 3.73 4.62
N LEU A 120 -25.29 4.81 4.58
CA LEU A 120 -26.35 5.06 5.55
C LEU A 120 -27.45 4.00 5.49
N SER A 121 -27.81 3.54 4.29
CA SER A 121 -28.80 2.47 4.12
C SER A 121 -28.31 1.13 4.69
N LEU A 122 -27.04 0.78 4.45
CA LEU A 122 -26.41 -0.41 4.99
C LEU A 122 -26.34 -0.36 6.52
N LEU A 123 -25.86 0.76 7.08
CA LEU A 123 -25.79 0.92 8.53
C LEU A 123 -27.17 0.86 9.19
N ARG A 124 -28.20 1.44 8.56
CA ARG A 124 -29.59 1.32 9.03
C ARG A 124 -30.07 -0.13 9.01
N HIS A 125 -29.77 -0.87 7.95
CA HIS A 125 -30.14 -2.28 7.85
C HIS A 125 -29.42 -3.12 8.91
N GLU A 126 -28.11 -2.94 9.09
CA GLU A 126 -27.33 -3.63 10.13
C GLU A 126 -27.87 -3.34 11.53
N LEU A 127 -28.17 -2.07 11.85
CA LEU A 127 -28.76 -1.70 13.12
C LEU A 127 -30.15 -2.33 13.34
N GLN A 128 -30.96 -2.39 12.27
CA GLN A 128 -32.27 -3.05 12.32
C GLN A 128 -32.12 -4.55 12.56
N ASP A 129 -31.20 -5.23 11.87
CA ASP A 129 -30.91 -6.65 12.06
C ASP A 129 -30.39 -6.93 13.47
N HIS A 130 -29.51 -6.08 14.01
CA HIS A 130 -29.02 -6.19 15.39
C HIS A 130 -30.15 -6.01 16.40
N LYS A 131 -31.05 -5.04 16.16
CA LYS A 131 -32.24 -4.84 16.99
C LYS A 131 -33.15 -6.07 16.95
N GLU A 132 -33.40 -6.64 15.78
CA GLU A 132 -34.24 -7.84 15.63
C GLU A 132 -33.61 -9.05 16.32
N LYS A 133 -32.31 -9.26 16.18
CA LYS A 133 -31.56 -10.32 16.90
C LYS A 133 -31.70 -10.17 18.41
N LEU A 134 -31.39 -9.00 18.97
CA LEU A 134 -31.52 -8.73 20.41
C LEU A 134 -32.97 -8.86 20.90
N THR A 135 -33.94 -8.46 20.08
CA THR A 135 -35.36 -8.62 20.40
C THR A 135 -35.74 -10.10 20.45
N SER A 136 -35.29 -10.91 19.49
CA SER A 136 -35.53 -12.35 19.47
C SER A 136 -34.87 -13.07 20.64
N GLU A 137 -33.65 -12.68 21.02
CA GLU A 137 -32.94 -13.20 22.19
C GLU A 137 -33.67 -12.84 23.48
N ASN A 138 -34.12 -11.59 23.63
CA ASN A 138 -34.92 -11.17 24.78
C ASN A 138 -36.24 -11.94 24.87
N MET A 139 -36.93 -12.18 23.74
CA MET A 139 -38.14 -13.01 23.73
C MET A 139 -37.84 -14.45 24.14
N ALA A 140 -36.75 -15.03 23.65
CA ALA A 140 -36.35 -16.39 24.03
C ALA A 140 -35.97 -16.49 25.52
N LEU A 141 -35.26 -15.48 26.06
CA LEU A 141 -34.94 -15.39 27.48
C LEU A 141 -36.20 -15.20 28.33
N ALA A 142 -37.15 -14.38 27.91
CA ALA A 142 -38.44 -14.23 28.56
C ALA A 142 -39.21 -15.55 28.61
N GLY A 143 -39.20 -16.32 27.51
CA GLY A 143 -39.78 -17.67 27.47
C GLY A 143 -39.10 -18.65 28.45
N LYS A 144 -37.76 -18.63 28.51
CA LYS A 144 -37.01 -19.43 29.50
C LYS A 144 -37.34 -19.01 30.94
N LEU A 145 -37.45 -17.71 31.21
CA LEU A 145 -37.81 -17.18 32.51
C LEU A 145 -39.21 -17.65 32.94
N ALA A 146 -40.20 -17.57 32.05
CA ALA A 146 -41.55 -18.07 32.32
C ALA A 146 -41.55 -19.58 32.64
N SER A 147 -40.77 -20.39 31.89
CA SER A 147 -40.64 -21.82 32.18
C SER A 147 -39.97 -22.12 33.53
N LEU A 148 -39.02 -21.26 33.94
CA LEU A 148 -38.33 -21.39 35.22
C LEU A 148 -39.25 -20.99 36.38
N GLU A 149 -40.06 -19.95 36.21
CA GLU A 149 -41.09 -19.53 37.16
C GLU A 149 -42.13 -20.63 37.35
N GLU A 150 -42.60 -21.24 36.26
CA GLU A 150 -43.52 -22.38 36.32
C GLU A 150 -42.88 -23.57 37.07
N PHE A 151 -41.62 -23.90 36.76
CA PHE A 151 -40.89 -24.94 37.49
C PHE A 151 -40.75 -24.61 38.99
N SER A 152 -40.49 -23.35 39.35
CA SER A 152 -40.41 -22.94 40.76
C SER A 152 -41.77 -23.10 41.46
N MET A 153 -42.85 -22.68 40.80
CA MET A 153 -44.22 -22.85 41.33
C MET A 153 -44.56 -24.32 41.54
N GLN A 154 -44.26 -25.19 40.56
CA GLN A 154 -44.49 -26.63 40.66
C GLN A 154 -43.67 -27.24 41.81
N ARG A 155 -42.40 -26.85 41.95
CA ARG A 155 -41.54 -27.29 43.06
C ARG A 155 -42.11 -26.86 44.41
N GLU A 156 -42.58 -25.62 44.55
CA GLU A 156 -43.18 -25.12 45.79
C GLU A 156 -44.46 -25.88 46.14
N LYS A 157 -45.32 -26.15 45.15
CA LYS A 157 -46.53 -26.96 45.31
C LYS A 157 -46.19 -28.37 45.80
N LEU A 158 -45.26 -29.06 45.14
CA LEU A 158 -44.81 -30.39 45.56
C LEU A 158 -44.19 -30.38 46.97
N MET A 159 -43.43 -29.33 47.30
CA MET A 159 -42.86 -29.19 48.64
C MET A 159 -43.94 -28.96 49.70
N ALA A 160 -45.00 -28.21 49.39
CA ALA A 160 -46.14 -28.04 50.28
C ALA A 160 -46.91 -29.36 50.48
N GLU A 161 -47.20 -30.08 49.40
CA GLU A 161 -47.83 -31.42 49.46
C GLU A 161 -46.99 -32.39 50.29
N ARG A 162 -45.68 -32.42 50.09
CA ARG A 162 -44.76 -33.25 50.88
C ARG A 162 -44.76 -32.88 52.37
N ARG A 163 -44.87 -31.58 52.70
CA ARG A 163 -44.97 -31.14 54.11
C ARG A 163 -46.28 -31.62 54.73
N SER A 164 -47.41 -31.43 54.05
CA SER A 164 -48.72 -31.91 54.48
C SER A 164 -48.73 -33.44 54.69
N LEU A 165 -48.18 -34.20 53.75
CA LEU A 165 -48.11 -35.66 53.87
C LEU A 165 -47.21 -36.12 55.03
N LYS A 166 -46.11 -35.42 55.29
CA LYS A 166 -45.26 -35.69 56.46
C LYS A 166 -45.97 -35.41 57.77
N GLU A 167 -46.73 -34.32 57.83
CA GLU A 167 -47.53 -33.96 59.00
C GLU A 167 -48.62 -35.03 59.25
N GLN A 168 -49.36 -35.44 58.23
CA GLN A 168 -50.34 -36.53 58.32
C GLN A 168 -49.71 -37.85 58.76
N LEU A 169 -48.52 -38.19 58.23
CA LEU A 169 -47.80 -39.40 58.65
C LEU A 169 -47.39 -39.31 60.12
N GLN A 170 -46.97 -38.13 60.58
CA GLN A 170 -46.56 -37.91 61.96
C GLN A 170 -47.76 -38.03 62.91
N THR A 171 -48.90 -37.42 62.58
CA THR A 171 -50.12 -37.54 63.38
C THR A 171 -50.60 -38.99 63.45
N GLN A 172 -50.58 -39.73 62.32
CA GLN A 172 -50.93 -41.16 62.33
C GLN A 172 -49.98 -41.99 63.20
N LYS A 173 -48.67 -41.70 63.18
CA LYS A 173 -47.71 -42.37 64.06
C LYS A 173 -48.00 -42.11 65.53
N GLU A 174 -48.28 -40.85 65.89
CA GLU A 174 -48.62 -40.46 67.26
C GLU A 174 -49.93 -41.12 67.71
N GLU A 175 -50.94 -41.16 66.86
CA GLU A 175 -52.21 -41.85 67.11
C GLU A 175 -52.01 -43.37 67.30
N HIS A 176 -51.25 -44.02 66.42
CA HIS A 176 -50.94 -45.44 66.55
C HIS A 176 -50.10 -45.75 67.79
N GLN A 177 -49.12 -44.90 68.12
CA GLN A 177 -48.31 -45.05 69.32
C GLN A 177 -49.16 -44.90 70.59
N ALA A 178 -50.07 -43.92 70.62
CA ALA A 178 -51.03 -43.77 71.70
C ALA A 178 -51.98 -44.97 71.78
N HIS A 179 -52.41 -45.52 70.65
CA HIS A 179 -53.25 -46.71 70.60
C HIS A 179 -52.53 -47.94 71.16
N ILE A 180 -51.29 -48.20 70.73
CA ILE A 180 -50.44 -49.28 71.24
C ILE A 180 -50.24 -49.12 72.74
N TYR A 181 -49.85 -47.92 73.22
CA TYR A 181 -49.67 -47.64 74.64
C TYR A 181 -50.94 -47.95 75.45
N ASN A 182 -52.11 -47.57 74.95
CA ASN A 182 -53.38 -47.86 75.60
C ASN A 182 -53.70 -49.36 75.63
N LEU A 183 -53.39 -50.10 74.56
CA LEU A 183 -53.54 -51.56 74.51
C LEU A 183 -52.58 -52.26 75.46
N GLU A 184 -51.31 -51.86 75.47
CA GLU A 184 -50.29 -52.38 76.39
C GLU A 184 -50.68 -52.11 77.84
N LYS A 185 -51.13 -50.88 78.15
CA LYS A 185 -51.63 -50.53 79.48
C LYS A 185 -52.81 -51.41 79.90
N LYS A 186 -53.79 -51.63 79.02
CA LYS A 186 -54.92 -52.53 79.29
C LYS A 186 -54.45 -53.97 79.50
N ALA A 187 -53.58 -54.48 78.64
CA ALA A 187 -53.03 -55.83 78.73
C ALA A 187 -52.23 -56.04 80.02
N VAL A 188 -51.43 -55.07 80.46
CA VAL A 188 -50.70 -55.11 81.74
C VAL A 188 -51.68 -55.15 82.91
N LEU A 189 -52.69 -54.29 82.92
CA LEU A 189 -53.71 -54.27 83.98
C LEU A 189 -54.50 -55.58 84.05
N ASP A 190 -54.90 -56.13 82.90
CA ASP A 190 -55.60 -57.42 82.82
C ASP A 190 -54.68 -58.59 83.22
N ASN A 191 -53.41 -58.56 82.83
CA ASN A 191 -52.42 -59.56 83.24
C ASN A 191 -52.15 -59.51 84.75
N ASP A 192 -52.06 -58.32 85.34
CA ASP A 192 -51.92 -58.14 86.79
C ASP A 192 -53.19 -58.58 87.52
N ARG A 193 -54.38 -58.31 86.98
CA ARG A 193 -55.65 -58.86 87.52
C ARG A 193 -55.63 -60.38 87.51
N LEU A 194 -55.31 -60.98 86.36
CA LEU A 194 -55.26 -62.43 86.20
C LEU A 194 -54.17 -63.07 87.07
N LYS A 195 -53.01 -62.43 87.21
CA LYS A 195 -51.94 -62.86 88.14
C LYS A 195 -52.43 -62.82 89.59
N LYS A 196 -53.16 -61.78 90.01
CA LYS A 196 -53.72 -61.71 91.36
C LYS A 196 -54.74 -62.83 91.58
N GLU A 197 -55.65 -63.07 90.63
CA GLU A 197 -56.62 -64.17 90.67
C GLU A 197 -55.91 -65.53 90.70
N MET A 198 -54.90 -65.74 89.86
CA MET A 198 -54.08 -66.95 89.83
C MET A 198 -53.30 -67.12 91.14
N LEU A 199 -52.67 -66.08 91.68
CA LEU A 199 -51.95 -66.13 92.95
C LEU A 199 -52.90 -66.43 94.10
N GLN A 200 -54.12 -65.89 94.11
CA GLN A 200 -55.13 -66.23 95.09
C GLN A 200 -55.55 -67.70 94.97
N HIS A 201 -55.78 -68.20 93.76
CA HIS A 201 -56.07 -69.62 93.53
C HIS A 201 -54.91 -70.54 93.90
N VAL A 202 -53.68 -70.19 93.52
CA VAL A 202 -52.47 -70.94 93.89
C VAL A 202 -52.22 -70.85 95.38
N ALA A 203 -52.48 -69.73 96.04
CA ALA A 203 -52.37 -69.64 97.50
C ALA A 203 -53.41 -70.51 98.20
N ALA A 204 -54.64 -70.56 97.68
CA ALA A 204 -55.68 -71.46 98.17
C ALA A 204 -55.28 -72.94 97.95
N VAL A 205 -54.91 -73.31 96.72
CA VAL A 205 -54.46 -74.67 96.38
C VAL A 205 -53.17 -75.04 97.11
N ALA A 206 -52.23 -74.12 97.30
CA ALA A 206 -51.00 -74.36 98.04
C ALA A 206 -51.24 -74.42 99.54
N ALA A 207 -52.25 -73.73 100.08
CA ALA A 207 -52.68 -73.92 101.46
C ALA A 207 -53.28 -75.33 101.64
N GLU A 208 -54.13 -75.76 100.70
CA GLU A 208 -54.66 -77.12 100.65
C GLU A 208 -53.53 -78.16 100.45
N PHE A 209 -52.59 -77.89 99.56
CA PHE A 209 -51.50 -78.81 99.22
C PHE A 209 -50.42 -78.84 100.30
N ARG A 210 -50.06 -77.71 100.94
CA ARG A 210 -49.19 -77.71 102.13
C ARG A 210 -49.85 -78.46 103.27
N TRP A 211 -51.16 -78.30 103.47
CA TRP A 211 -51.89 -79.09 104.46
C TRP A 211 -51.82 -80.61 104.16
N VAL A 212 -51.99 -81.03 102.90
CA VAL A 212 -51.87 -82.44 102.49
C VAL A 212 -50.42 -82.94 102.48
N SER A 213 -49.47 -82.10 102.06
CA SER A 213 -48.05 -82.42 101.86
C SER A 213 -47.26 -82.45 103.16
N ASP A 214 -47.45 -81.47 104.05
CA ASP A 214 -46.85 -81.47 105.39
C ASP A 214 -47.32 -82.68 106.20
N GLN A 215 -48.52 -83.20 105.91
CA GLN A 215 -48.98 -84.45 106.50
C GLN A 215 -48.43 -85.73 105.84
N LYS A 216 -48.01 -85.72 104.56
CA LYS A 216 -47.80 -86.98 103.80
C LYS A 216 -46.68 -87.01 102.74
N MET A 217 -45.74 -86.07 102.66
CA MET A 217 -44.75 -86.10 101.58
C MET A 217 -43.47 -86.90 101.93
N PRO A 218 -43.15 -88.01 101.23
CA PRO A 218 -41.92 -88.77 101.46
C PRO A 218 -40.68 -88.09 100.86
N GLU A 219 -39.52 -88.25 101.50
CA GLU A 219 -38.25 -87.57 101.14
C GLU A 219 -37.79 -87.80 99.68
N THR A 220 -38.16 -88.92 99.06
CA THR A 220 -37.85 -89.23 97.67
C THR A 220 -38.40 -88.17 96.70
N THR A 221 -39.61 -87.66 96.95
CA THR A 221 -40.24 -86.64 96.09
C THR A 221 -39.57 -85.27 96.26
N LYS A 222 -39.10 -84.96 97.47
CA LYS A 222 -38.34 -83.72 97.75
C LYS A 222 -37.01 -83.69 97.00
N ARG A 223 -36.32 -84.83 96.91
CA ARG A 223 -35.07 -84.95 96.13
C ARG A 223 -35.31 -84.79 94.62
N ALA A 224 -36.36 -85.41 94.07
CA ALA A 224 -36.72 -85.25 92.66
C ALA A 224 -37.09 -83.80 92.28
N MET A 225 -37.65 -83.02 93.21
CA MET A 225 -37.91 -81.59 92.99
C MET A 225 -36.61 -80.77 92.95
N GLN A 226 -35.63 -81.08 93.81
CA GLN A 226 -34.33 -80.43 93.78
C GLN A 226 -33.55 -80.74 92.50
N GLU A 227 -33.61 -81.97 92.01
CA GLU A 227 -33.02 -82.35 90.73
C GLU A 227 -33.70 -81.61 89.55
N ASN A 228 -35.04 -81.51 89.53
CA ASN A 228 -35.75 -80.72 88.53
C ASN A 228 -35.39 -79.22 88.57
N LEU A 229 -35.19 -78.65 89.76
CA LEU A 229 -34.72 -77.26 89.90
C LEU A 229 -33.33 -77.07 89.27
N SER A 230 -32.42 -78.03 89.49
CA SER A 230 -31.08 -78.01 88.87
C SER A 230 -31.16 -78.11 87.34
N VAL A 231 -31.99 -79.01 86.80
CA VAL A 231 -32.21 -79.15 85.35
C VAL A 231 -32.81 -77.88 84.75
N THR A 232 -33.78 -77.27 85.44
CA THR A 232 -34.40 -76.01 85.01
C THR A 232 -33.38 -74.87 84.97
N ALA A 233 -32.47 -74.80 85.95
CA ALA A 233 -31.39 -73.81 85.95
C ALA A 233 -30.43 -73.99 84.76
N GLN A 234 -30.10 -75.24 84.39
CA GLN A 234 -29.26 -75.53 83.22
C GLN A 234 -29.98 -75.17 81.91
N LEU A 235 -31.27 -75.48 81.78
CA LEU A 235 -32.08 -75.09 80.62
C LEU A 235 -32.16 -73.57 80.47
N GLN A 236 -32.26 -72.83 81.59
CA GLN A 236 -32.23 -71.37 81.57
C GLN A 236 -30.91 -70.83 81.02
N GLN A 237 -29.76 -71.38 81.45
CA GLN A 237 -28.46 -70.99 80.94
C GLN A 237 -28.31 -71.26 79.43
N LEU A 238 -28.80 -72.42 78.95
CA LEU A 238 -28.79 -72.72 77.51
C LEU A 238 -29.71 -71.79 76.71
N SER A 239 -30.87 -71.42 77.26
CA SER A 239 -31.79 -70.46 76.66
C SER A 239 -31.14 -69.08 76.54
N ASP A 240 -30.45 -68.62 77.58
CA ASP A 240 -29.78 -67.32 77.57
C ASP A 240 -28.60 -67.30 76.57
N LYS A 241 -27.83 -68.39 76.47
CA LYS A 241 -26.80 -68.53 75.44
C LYS A 241 -27.39 -68.55 74.02
N THR A 242 -28.54 -69.18 73.83
CA THR A 242 -29.25 -69.19 72.54
C THR A 242 -29.70 -67.79 72.15
N LYS A 243 -30.22 -66.99 73.10
CA LYS A 243 -30.60 -65.60 72.86
C LYS A 243 -29.40 -64.73 72.47
N GLU A 244 -28.24 -64.91 73.13
CA GLU A 244 -27.01 -64.19 72.76
C GLU A 244 -26.58 -64.49 71.32
N LEU A 245 -26.53 -65.77 70.94
CA LEU A 245 -26.17 -66.18 69.58
C LEU A 245 -27.17 -65.65 68.53
N LEU A 246 -28.46 -65.59 68.88
CA LEU A 246 -29.48 -65.05 67.98
C LEU A 246 -29.31 -63.54 67.76
N LYS A 247 -29.01 -62.79 68.82
CA LYS A 247 -28.65 -61.36 68.71
C LYS A 247 -27.40 -61.15 67.86
N GLU A 248 -26.35 -61.93 68.10
CA GLU A 248 -25.12 -61.84 67.29
C GLU A 248 -25.38 -62.16 65.81
N ASN A 249 -26.24 -63.14 65.53
CA ASN A 249 -26.65 -63.47 64.16
C ASN A 249 -27.41 -62.32 63.50
N ASP A 250 -28.34 -61.69 64.22
CA ASP A 250 -29.11 -60.55 63.74
C ASP A 250 -28.19 -59.33 63.47
N ASP A 251 -27.24 -59.06 64.37
CA ASP A 251 -26.24 -58.00 64.20
C ASP A 251 -25.32 -58.25 63.00
N LEU A 252 -24.92 -59.51 62.78
CA LEU A 252 -24.13 -59.91 61.61
C LEU A 252 -24.94 -59.74 60.32
N ARG A 253 -26.22 -60.13 60.30
CA ARG A 253 -27.12 -59.93 59.15
C ARG A 253 -27.36 -58.45 58.86
N ALA A 254 -27.48 -57.62 59.89
CA ALA A 254 -27.60 -56.17 59.73
C ALA A 254 -26.34 -55.57 59.09
N ARG A 255 -25.15 -55.96 59.57
CA ARG A 255 -23.86 -55.57 58.98
C ARG A 255 -23.70 -56.05 57.54
N GLU A 256 -24.07 -57.29 57.25
CA GLU A 256 -24.04 -57.82 55.88
C GLU A 256 -24.93 -57.00 54.93
N LYS A 257 -26.15 -56.67 55.36
CA LYS A 257 -27.07 -55.81 54.57
C LYS A 257 -26.47 -54.42 54.34
N GLN A 258 -25.87 -53.82 55.36
CA GLN A 258 -25.22 -52.51 55.25
C GLN A 258 -24.07 -52.53 54.24
N LEU A 259 -23.18 -53.53 54.34
CA LEU A 259 -22.07 -53.70 53.40
C LEU A 259 -22.55 -53.95 51.97
N LYS A 260 -23.65 -54.71 51.79
CA LYS A 260 -24.26 -54.89 50.46
C LYS A 260 -24.78 -53.58 49.87
N ILE A 261 -25.38 -52.71 50.69
CA ILE A 261 -25.84 -51.39 50.24
C ILE A 261 -24.64 -50.50 49.88
N GLU A 262 -23.59 -50.47 50.72
CA GLU A 262 -22.37 -49.70 50.46
C GLU A 262 -21.66 -50.16 49.17
N ASN A 263 -21.53 -51.47 48.95
CA ASN A 263 -20.99 -52.02 47.72
C ASN A 263 -21.84 -51.63 46.50
N ALA A 264 -23.17 -51.75 46.60
CA ALA A 264 -24.08 -51.38 45.52
C ALA A 264 -24.01 -49.90 45.12
N ILE A 265 -23.57 -49.01 46.03
CA ILE A 265 -23.38 -47.58 45.76
C ILE A 265 -21.96 -47.28 45.26
N THR A 266 -20.95 -47.90 45.85
CA THR A 266 -19.54 -47.61 45.54
C THR A 266 -19.12 -48.16 44.18
N GLU A 267 -19.58 -49.34 43.79
CA GLU A 267 -19.26 -49.97 42.51
C GLU A 267 -19.68 -49.12 41.29
N PRO A 268 -20.93 -48.62 41.16
CA PRO A 268 -21.31 -47.74 40.05
C PRO A 268 -20.58 -46.39 40.10
N LEU A 269 -20.28 -45.85 41.29
CA LEU A 269 -19.52 -44.61 41.43
C LEU A 269 -18.09 -44.77 40.89
N ILE A 270 -17.41 -45.86 41.23
CA ILE A 270 -16.08 -46.19 40.70
C ILE A 270 -16.14 -46.38 39.19
N HIS A 271 -17.19 -47.05 38.67
CA HIS A 271 -17.39 -47.21 37.24
C HIS A 271 -17.57 -45.87 36.52
N GLU A 272 -18.38 -44.96 37.07
CA GLU A 272 -18.60 -43.62 36.50
C GLU A 272 -17.32 -42.76 36.52
N ILE A 273 -16.58 -42.77 37.64
CA ILE A 273 -15.28 -42.08 37.76
C ILE A 273 -14.29 -42.65 36.75
N THR A 274 -14.22 -43.97 36.59
CA THR A 274 -13.34 -44.62 35.62
C THR A 274 -13.72 -44.22 34.19
N LYS A 275 -15.01 -44.19 33.85
CA LYS A 275 -15.50 -43.75 32.54
C LYS A 275 -15.13 -42.29 32.27
N LYS A 276 -15.31 -41.40 33.24
CA LYS A 276 -14.89 -39.99 33.15
C LYS A 276 -13.37 -39.86 32.98
N ASN A 277 -12.60 -40.63 33.73
CA ASN A 277 -11.13 -40.63 33.64
C ASN A 277 -10.65 -41.08 32.25
N VAL A 278 -11.22 -42.16 31.71
CA VAL A 278 -10.91 -42.62 30.34
C VAL A 278 -11.29 -41.57 29.29
N ALA A 279 -12.43 -40.88 29.44
CA ALA A 279 -12.81 -39.79 28.55
C ALA A 279 -11.83 -38.61 28.64
N ASN A 280 -11.45 -38.20 29.86
CA ASN A 280 -10.47 -37.14 30.10
C ASN A 280 -9.11 -37.52 29.52
N GLN A 281 -8.67 -38.77 29.66
CA GLN A 281 -7.41 -39.25 29.07
C GLN A 281 -7.42 -39.16 27.55
N LYS A 282 -8.55 -39.43 26.89
CA LYS A 282 -8.70 -39.24 25.43
C LYS A 282 -8.57 -37.77 25.05
N VAL A 283 -9.20 -36.86 25.80
CA VAL A 283 -9.09 -35.41 25.57
C VAL A 283 -7.65 -34.94 25.76
N VAL A 284 -6.98 -35.36 26.84
CA VAL A 284 -5.57 -35.06 27.10
C VAL A 284 -4.69 -35.56 25.94
N HIS A 285 -4.94 -36.77 25.43
CA HIS A 285 -4.20 -37.30 24.29
C HIS A 285 -4.41 -36.46 23.03
N GLN A 286 -5.65 -36.08 22.71
CA GLN A 286 -5.95 -35.21 21.56
C GLN A 286 -5.30 -33.83 21.68
N LEU A 287 -5.35 -33.22 22.87
CA LEU A 287 -4.67 -31.95 23.15
C LEU A 287 -3.15 -32.09 23.02
N THR A 288 -2.59 -33.19 23.52
CA THR A 288 -1.15 -33.47 23.42
C THR A 288 -0.71 -33.59 21.96
N GLU A 289 -1.46 -34.31 21.13
CA GLU A 289 -1.17 -34.43 19.69
C GLU A 289 -1.31 -33.09 18.97
N LYS A 290 -2.32 -32.28 19.31
CA LYS A 290 -2.45 -30.93 18.77
C LYS A 290 -1.27 -30.02 19.18
N CYS A 291 -0.80 -30.12 20.43
CA CYS A 291 0.38 -29.39 20.88
C CYS A 291 1.64 -29.81 20.11
N LYS A 292 1.84 -31.11 19.85
CA LYS A 292 2.96 -31.61 19.03
C LYS A 292 2.88 -31.10 17.58
N GLN A 293 1.68 -31.08 16.99
CA GLN A 293 1.46 -30.53 15.65
C GLN A 293 1.82 -29.05 15.60
N MET A 294 1.33 -28.26 16.56
CA MET A 294 1.66 -26.83 16.66
C MET A 294 3.17 -26.61 16.88
N GLN A 295 3.84 -27.41 17.69
CA GLN A 295 5.30 -27.34 17.85
C GLN A 295 6.03 -27.60 16.53
N SER A 296 5.62 -28.63 15.77
CA SER A 296 6.19 -28.91 14.44
C SER A 296 5.98 -27.76 13.46
N GLU A 297 4.83 -27.11 13.47
CA GLU A 297 4.56 -25.92 12.65
C GLU A 297 5.44 -24.73 13.06
N VAL A 298 5.62 -24.50 14.36
CA VAL A 298 6.53 -23.47 14.86
C VAL A 298 7.97 -23.75 14.44
N GLU A 299 8.45 -24.99 14.54
CA GLU A 299 9.77 -25.38 14.07
C GLU A 299 9.94 -25.13 12.56
N LYS A 300 8.93 -25.45 11.74
CA LYS A 300 8.93 -25.15 10.30
C LYS A 300 8.99 -23.64 10.05
N CYS A 301 8.20 -22.85 10.76
CA CYS A 301 8.21 -21.40 10.67
C CYS A 301 9.58 -20.81 11.06
N VAL A 302 10.24 -21.36 12.09
CA VAL A 302 11.59 -20.95 12.49
C VAL A 302 12.60 -21.28 11.40
N LYS A 303 12.54 -22.49 10.80
CA LYS A 303 13.41 -22.86 9.67
C LYS A 303 13.23 -21.93 8.48
N LEU A 304 11.99 -21.67 8.08
CA LEU A 304 11.67 -20.73 6.99
C LEU A 304 12.17 -19.31 7.27
N LYS A 305 12.10 -18.85 8.52
CA LYS A 305 12.65 -17.54 8.91
C LYS A 305 14.18 -17.49 8.76
N VAL A 306 14.88 -18.57 9.12
CA VAL A 306 16.34 -18.66 8.95
C VAL A 306 16.68 -18.65 7.46
N GLU A 307 16.01 -19.47 6.64
CA GLU A 307 16.21 -19.51 5.19
C GLU A 307 15.93 -18.14 4.54
N HIS A 308 14.88 -17.45 4.99
CA HIS A 308 14.58 -16.10 4.51
C HIS A 308 15.66 -15.09 4.88
N GLN A 309 16.21 -15.16 6.10
CA GLN A 309 17.31 -14.30 6.53
C GLN A 309 18.58 -14.56 5.71
N GLU A 310 18.92 -15.82 5.47
CA GLU A 310 20.05 -16.19 4.61
C GLU A 310 19.88 -15.66 3.19
N LEU A 311 18.65 -15.72 2.64
CA LEU A 311 18.35 -15.16 1.33
C LEU A 311 18.50 -13.62 1.29
N LEU A 312 18.08 -12.92 2.33
CA LEU A 312 18.28 -11.47 2.45
C LEU A 312 19.77 -11.10 2.53
N ASP A 313 20.54 -11.86 3.32
CA ASP A 313 21.99 -11.66 3.44
C ASP A 313 22.68 -11.90 2.09
N ASN A 314 22.31 -12.96 1.38
CA ASN A 314 22.79 -13.25 0.01
C ASN A 314 22.41 -12.13 -0.97
N HIS A 315 21.17 -11.65 -0.94
CA HIS A 315 20.73 -10.55 -1.78
C HIS A 315 21.53 -9.27 -1.51
N SER A 316 21.78 -8.96 -0.23
CA SER A 316 22.60 -7.82 0.15
C SER A 316 24.04 -7.95 -0.37
N ALA A 317 24.64 -9.14 -0.30
CA ALA A 317 25.97 -9.41 -0.82
C ALA A 317 26.02 -9.19 -2.34
N VAL A 318 25.06 -9.75 -3.09
CA VAL A 318 24.97 -9.57 -4.55
C VAL A 318 24.78 -8.09 -4.93
N CYS A 319 23.98 -7.34 -4.18
CA CYS A 319 23.83 -5.89 -4.39
C CYS A 319 25.16 -5.15 -4.21
N THR A 320 25.93 -5.48 -3.17
CA THR A 320 27.26 -4.87 -2.97
C THR A 320 28.24 -5.23 -4.09
N GLU A 321 28.19 -6.47 -4.60
CA GLU A 321 29.00 -6.89 -5.74
C GLU A 321 28.61 -6.16 -7.03
N LEU A 322 27.30 -6.02 -7.30
CA LEU A 322 26.80 -5.26 -8.45
C LEU A 322 27.23 -3.79 -8.40
N ASP A 323 27.18 -3.16 -7.23
CA ASP A 323 27.65 -1.78 -7.08
C ASP A 323 29.16 -1.66 -7.24
N ALA A 324 29.93 -2.64 -6.77
CA ALA A 324 31.37 -2.69 -7.00
C ALA A 324 31.68 -2.86 -8.50
N LEU A 325 30.95 -3.73 -9.21
CA LEU A 325 31.08 -3.92 -10.66
C LEU A 325 30.68 -2.67 -11.43
N ARG A 326 29.60 -1.99 -11.04
CA ARG A 326 29.18 -0.70 -11.63
C ARG A 326 30.25 0.36 -11.48
N LYS A 327 30.89 0.47 -10.31
CA LYS A 327 32.00 1.40 -10.08
C LYS A 327 33.20 1.06 -10.97
N LYS A 328 33.58 -0.21 -11.07
CA LYS A 328 34.65 -0.67 -11.97
C LYS A 328 34.34 -0.34 -13.43
N HIS A 329 33.12 -0.64 -13.88
CA HIS A 329 32.69 -0.33 -15.24
C HIS A 329 32.72 1.18 -15.54
N ALA A 330 32.33 2.02 -14.57
CA ALA A 330 32.44 3.47 -14.71
C ALA A 330 33.90 3.93 -14.85
N THR A 331 34.81 3.39 -14.03
CA THR A 331 36.24 3.69 -14.17
C THR A 331 36.81 3.21 -15.50
N ASP A 332 36.40 2.04 -15.98
CA ASP A 332 36.84 1.51 -17.27
C ASP A 332 36.36 2.37 -18.44
N ILE A 333 35.12 2.87 -18.39
CA ILE A 333 34.60 3.84 -19.37
C ILE A 333 35.43 5.12 -19.36
N GLU A 334 35.78 5.64 -18.18
CA GLU A 334 36.56 6.86 -18.06
C GLU A 334 37.96 6.69 -18.65
N VAL A 335 38.64 5.57 -18.36
CA VAL A 335 39.93 5.21 -18.96
C VAL A 335 39.81 5.03 -20.47
N LEU A 336 38.75 4.38 -20.96
CA LEU A 336 38.52 4.21 -22.41
C LEU A 336 38.32 5.57 -23.10
N ASN A 337 37.62 6.50 -22.47
CA ASN A 337 37.45 7.85 -23.00
C ASN A 337 38.76 8.64 -23.03
N GLN A 338 39.58 8.53 -21.97
CA GLN A 338 40.90 9.17 -21.92
C GLN A 338 41.84 8.61 -23.01
N THR A 339 41.97 7.29 -23.11
CA THR A 339 42.79 6.65 -24.15
C THR A 339 42.30 6.97 -25.56
N LYS A 340 40.97 7.05 -25.78
CA LYS A 340 40.40 7.50 -27.07
C LYS A 340 40.73 8.96 -27.37
N ALA A 341 40.76 9.83 -26.37
CA ALA A 341 41.16 11.23 -26.53
C ALA A 341 42.65 11.35 -26.86
N GLU A 342 43.50 10.60 -26.16
CA GLU A 342 44.94 10.51 -26.42
C GLU A 342 45.22 9.97 -27.84
N ALA A 343 44.57 8.88 -28.23
CA ALA A 343 44.69 8.33 -29.58
C ALA A 343 44.25 9.33 -30.66
N LYS A 344 43.22 10.15 -30.39
CA LYS A 344 42.83 11.26 -31.29
C LYS A 344 43.90 12.35 -31.35
N ARG A 345 44.54 12.71 -30.23
CA ARG A 345 45.65 13.68 -30.20
C ARG A 345 46.85 13.17 -31.00
N GLN A 346 47.31 11.95 -30.73
CA GLN A 346 48.40 11.33 -31.46
C GLN A 346 48.12 11.21 -32.96
N ARG A 347 46.88 10.92 -33.36
CA ARG A 347 46.50 10.91 -34.79
C ARG A 347 46.64 12.29 -35.43
N LYS A 348 46.26 13.38 -34.73
CA LYS A 348 46.44 14.74 -35.24
C LYS A 348 47.92 15.09 -35.36
N GLU A 349 48.72 14.82 -34.33
CA GLU A 349 50.17 15.04 -34.36
C GLU A 349 50.84 14.27 -35.50
N LEU A 350 50.44 13.01 -35.72
CA LEU A 350 50.94 12.21 -36.85
C LEU A 350 50.52 12.80 -38.21
N GLU A 351 49.32 13.34 -38.31
CA GLU A 351 48.84 13.96 -39.54
C GLU A 351 49.57 15.27 -39.83
N GLU A 352 49.82 16.09 -38.80
CA GLU A 352 50.67 17.28 -38.87
C GLU A 352 52.10 16.90 -39.29
N GLU A 353 52.73 15.90 -38.66
CA GLU A 353 54.06 15.40 -39.05
C GLU A 353 54.08 14.90 -40.50
N ARG A 354 53.05 14.17 -40.94
CA ARG A 354 52.92 13.73 -42.34
C ARG A 354 52.80 14.92 -43.29
N THR A 355 52.07 15.98 -42.93
CA THR A 355 51.97 17.18 -43.76
C THR A 355 53.31 17.91 -43.85
N LEU A 356 54.01 18.09 -42.72
CA LEU A 356 55.35 18.66 -42.66
C LEU A 356 56.33 17.85 -43.50
N ARG A 357 56.30 16.52 -43.38
CA ARG A 357 57.16 15.63 -44.17
C ARG A 357 56.86 15.68 -45.66
N LYS A 358 55.58 15.81 -46.07
CA LYS A 358 55.21 16.04 -47.47
C LYS A 358 55.75 17.39 -47.97
N GLN A 359 55.59 18.46 -47.18
CA GLN A 359 56.12 19.78 -47.50
C GLN A 359 57.65 19.78 -47.61
N LEU A 360 58.34 19.10 -46.69
CA LEU A 360 59.79 18.95 -46.75
C LEU A 360 60.22 18.17 -48.00
N LYS A 361 59.46 17.12 -48.36
CA LYS A 361 59.72 16.36 -49.59
C LYS A 361 59.53 17.22 -50.84
N THR A 362 58.51 18.06 -50.91
CA THR A 362 58.31 18.98 -52.06
C THR A 362 59.44 20.00 -52.14
N VAL A 363 59.87 20.59 -51.02
CA VAL A 363 61.04 21.49 -50.98
C VAL A 363 62.31 20.79 -51.46
N LEU A 364 62.55 19.54 -51.03
CA LEU A 364 63.67 18.72 -51.51
C LEU A 364 63.58 18.40 -53.01
N GLU A 365 62.39 18.09 -53.52
CA GLU A 365 62.12 17.86 -54.95
C GLU A 365 62.35 19.16 -55.76
N GLU A 366 61.88 20.31 -55.28
CA GLU A 366 62.12 21.63 -55.89
C GLU A 366 63.61 22.01 -55.89
N ALA A 367 64.32 21.78 -54.78
CA ALA A 367 65.76 22.01 -54.69
C ALA A 367 66.55 21.08 -55.64
N THR A 368 66.17 19.80 -55.73
CA THR A 368 66.81 18.87 -56.68
C THR A 368 66.47 19.18 -58.13
N VAL A 369 65.28 19.69 -58.45
CA VAL A 369 64.94 20.21 -59.78
C VAL A 369 65.78 21.45 -60.09
N ALA A 370 65.88 22.42 -59.17
CA ALA A 370 66.72 23.61 -59.34
C ALA A 370 68.20 23.24 -59.59
N LEU A 371 68.73 22.25 -58.87
CA LEU A 371 70.07 21.71 -59.10
C LEU A 371 70.19 20.97 -60.44
N LYS A 372 69.18 20.19 -60.85
CA LYS A 372 69.16 19.49 -62.15
C LYS A 372 69.05 20.46 -63.33
N GLU A 373 68.23 21.49 -63.25
CA GLU A 373 68.13 22.57 -64.24
C GLU A 373 69.47 23.30 -64.37
N ALA A 374 70.10 23.62 -63.24
CA ALA A 374 71.43 24.22 -63.19
C ALA A 374 72.52 23.35 -63.84
N LEU A 375 72.38 22.02 -63.80
CA LEU A 375 73.34 21.09 -64.39
C LEU A 375 73.02 20.69 -65.85
N ARG A 376 71.78 20.88 -66.33
CA ARG A 376 71.36 20.50 -67.71
C ARG A 376 71.79 21.49 -68.79
N GLU A 377 72.07 22.74 -68.42
CA GLU A 377 72.66 23.72 -69.34
C GLU A 377 74.17 23.46 -69.48
N ILE A 378 74.56 22.54 -70.35
CA ILE A 378 75.98 22.19 -70.57
C ILE A 378 76.71 23.40 -71.20
N PRO A 379 77.87 23.84 -70.65
CA PRO A 379 78.66 24.92 -71.24
C PRO A 379 79.15 24.55 -72.64
N LYS A 380 79.01 25.47 -73.61
CA LYS A 380 79.87 25.45 -74.79
C LYS A 380 81.15 26.23 -74.43
N GLU A 381 82.31 25.74 -74.85
CA GLU A 381 83.67 26.13 -74.41
C GLU A 381 84.10 27.60 -74.70
N GLU A 382 83.17 28.55 -74.86
CA GLU A 382 83.47 29.97 -75.14
C GLU A 382 82.60 30.95 -74.35
N ASP A 383 82.21 30.63 -73.11
CA ASP A 383 81.56 31.60 -72.22
C ASP A 383 82.57 32.29 -71.29
N SER A 384 82.64 33.62 -71.38
CA SER A 384 83.45 34.47 -70.53
C SER A 384 83.17 34.25 -69.04
N GLU A 385 84.21 34.40 -68.21
CA GLU A 385 84.19 34.20 -66.74
C GLU A 385 83.01 34.93 -66.05
N LEU A 386 82.57 36.06 -66.61
CA LEU A 386 81.39 36.82 -66.18
C LEU A 386 80.06 36.05 -66.33
N LYS A 387 79.84 35.29 -67.42
CA LYS A 387 78.59 34.53 -67.61
C LYS A 387 78.50 33.32 -66.69
N ILE A 388 79.63 32.66 -66.43
CA ILE A 388 79.74 31.57 -65.45
C ILE A 388 79.39 32.12 -64.05
N THR A 389 79.88 33.31 -63.72
CA THR A 389 79.62 33.98 -62.43
C THR A 389 78.16 34.42 -62.29
N VAL A 390 77.55 35.00 -63.34
CA VAL A 390 76.12 35.38 -63.36
C VAL A 390 75.23 34.14 -63.20
N ARG A 391 75.58 33.03 -63.84
CA ARG A 391 74.83 31.77 -63.75
C ARG A 391 74.94 31.11 -62.37
N ARG A 392 76.15 31.12 -61.78
CA ARG A 392 76.35 30.71 -60.39
C ARG A 392 75.53 31.58 -59.43
N ASN A 393 75.47 32.89 -59.68
CA ASN A 393 74.67 33.81 -58.87
C ASN A 393 73.16 33.59 -59.05
N GLN A 394 72.67 33.31 -60.26
CA GLN A 394 71.27 32.94 -60.50
C GLN A 394 70.91 31.59 -59.86
N MET A 395 71.82 30.61 -59.91
CA MET A 395 71.65 29.33 -59.21
C MET A 395 71.58 29.53 -57.69
N MET A 396 72.51 30.32 -57.13
CA MET A 396 72.47 30.69 -55.71
C MET A 396 71.20 31.45 -55.36
N GLN A 397 70.73 32.38 -56.19
CA GLN A 397 69.48 33.11 -55.97
C GLN A 397 68.25 32.20 -56.02
N LYS A 398 68.18 31.25 -56.96
CA LYS A 398 67.09 30.26 -57.02
C LYS A 398 67.13 29.33 -55.81
N LEU A 399 68.31 28.88 -55.38
CA LEU A 399 68.45 28.08 -54.16
C LEU A 399 68.13 28.89 -52.91
N LEU A 400 68.51 30.17 -52.86
CA LEU A 400 68.12 31.11 -51.80
C LEU A 400 66.61 31.27 -51.76
N ALA A 401 65.94 31.45 -52.90
CA ALA A 401 64.48 31.56 -52.95
C ALA A 401 63.76 30.28 -52.46
N VAL A 402 64.30 29.10 -52.78
CA VAL A 402 63.80 27.80 -52.26
C VAL A 402 64.06 27.66 -50.76
N LEU A 403 65.19 28.18 -50.25
CA LEU A 403 65.50 28.20 -48.82
C LEU A 403 64.66 29.23 -48.06
N ASP A 404 64.38 30.39 -48.66
CA ASP A 404 63.54 31.44 -48.10
C ASP A 404 62.07 31.00 -48.07
N SER A 405 61.59 30.29 -49.10
CA SER A 405 60.26 29.68 -49.09
C SER A 405 60.16 28.54 -48.08
N ALA A 406 61.21 27.72 -47.92
CA ALA A 406 61.29 26.71 -46.86
C ALA A 406 61.31 27.33 -45.45
N ALA A 407 62.03 28.43 -45.27
CA ALA A 407 62.09 29.18 -44.01
C ALA A 407 60.72 29.83 -43.68
N ALA A 408 60.01 30.36 -44.67
CA ALA A 408 58.65 30.90 -44.50
C ALA A 408 57.62 29.81 -44.13
N LEU A 409 57.85 28.56 -44.55
CA LEU A 409 57.05 27.39 -44.14
C LEU A 409 57.45 26.84 -42.76
N GLY A 410 58.42 27.46 -42.08
CA GLY A 410 58.91 27.03 -40.76
C GLY A 410 59.88 25.84 -40.81
N ASN A 411 60.32 25.42 -42.00
CA ASN A 411 61.23 24.30 -42.21
C ASN A 411 62.67 24.82 -42.31
N GLY A 412 63.22 25.21 -41.16
CA GLY A 412 64.61 25.61 -40.96
C GLY A 412 64.91 25.70 -39.46
N PRO A 413 66.18 25.59 -39.04
CA PRO A 413 66.55 25.78 -37.64
C PRO A 413 66.01 27.13 -37.16
N ALA A 414 65.30 27.14 -36.03
CA ALA A 414 64.83 28.38 -35.44
C ALA A 414 66.03 29.31 -35.19
N LEU A 415 65.87 30.62 -35.42
CA LEU A 415 66.91 31.65 -35.19
C LEU A 415 67.53 31.60 -33.77
N THR A 416 66.90 30.90 -32.82
CA THR A 416 67.41 30.56 -31.50
C THR A 416 68.61 29.62 -31.48
N GLU A 417 68.86 28.83 -32.54
CA GLU A 417 70.03 27.92 -32.61
C GLU A 417 71.34 28.62 -33.05
N PHE A 418 71.28 29.88 -33.49
CA PHE A 418 72.46 30.64 -33.95
C PHE A 418 72.92 31.76 -33.01
N LEU A 419 72.35 31.86 -31.80
CA LEU A 419 72.77 32.81 -30.76
C LEU A 419 73.52 32.09 -29.63
N PRO A 420 74.79 32.42 -29.34
CA PRO A 420 75.39 32.07 -28.06
C PRO A 420 74.89 33.09 -27.03
N CYS A 421 73.88 32.73 -26.24
CA CYS A 421 73.51 33.51 -25.07
C CYS A 421 73.06 32.63 -23.91
N GLU A 422 73.93 32.64 -22.91
CA GLU A 422 73.60 32.55 -21.50
C GLU A 422 72.37 33.43 -21.16
N LEU A 423 71.67 33.04 -20.10
CA LEU A 423 70.58 33.73 -19.41
C LEU A 423 69.17 33.63 -20.02
N LEU A 424 68.50 32.50 -19.70
CA LEU A 424 67.12 32.53 -19.21
C LEU A 424 66.86 31.36 -18.24
N GLN A 425 67.05 31.70 -16.97
CA GLN A 425 66.45 31.15 -15.75
C GLN A 425 66.00 29.68 -15.77
N LYS A 426 66.87 28.83 -15.21
CA LYS A 426 66.44 27.64 -14.45
C LYS A 426 65.60 28.08 -13.26
N SER A 427 64.29 27.82 -13.30
CA SER A 427 63.48 27.65 -12.09
C SER A 427 63.13 26.17 -11.94
N THR A 428 64.08 25.43 -11.37
CA THR A 428 63.82 24.12 -10.77
C THR A 428 62.86 24.29 -9.60
N SER A 429 61.67 23.70 -9.75
CA SER A 429 61.00 22.86 -8.76
C SER A 429 61.14 23.25 -7.28
N HIS A 430 60.17 23.99 -6.74
CA HIS A 430 59.75 23.83 -5.35
C HIS A 430 58.27 24.22 -5.15
N LEU A 431 57.47 23.22 -4.73
CA LEU A 431 56.22 23.25 -3.96
C LEU A 431 55.08 24.22 -4.31
N SER A 432 53.91 23.65 -4.64
CA SER A 432 52.64 24.12 -4.05
C SER A 432 51.62 22.98 -3.97
N HIS A 433 51.32 22.54 -2.74
CA HIS A 433 50.27 21.55 -2.42
C HIS A 433 48.90 22.21 -2.15
N PHE A 434 48.68 23.45 -2.57
CA PHE A 434 47.43 24.16 -2.32
C PHE A 434 46.88 24.75 -3.62
N LYS A 435 45.60 24.50 -3.88
CA LYS A 435 44.82 25.15 -4.94
C LYS A 435 43.95 26.26 -4.33
N THR A 436 43.72 27.32 -5.10
CA THR A 436 42.92 28.48 -4.71
C THR A 436 41.52 28.05 -4.29
N GLY A 437 41.18 28.26 -3.00
CA GLY A 437 39.85 27.94 -2.44
C GLY A 437 39.85 27.18 -1.10
N ASP A 438 40.99 26.73 -0.58
CA ASP A 438 41.05 25.94 0.67
C ASP A 438 41.51 26.80 1.86
N LEU A 439 40.66 26.97 2.88
CA LEU A 439 40.91 27.77 4.09
C LEU A 439 41.82 27.08 5.13
N GLY A 440 42.92 26.47 4.68
CA GLY A 440 44.11 26.27 5.51
C GLY A 440 43.92 25.53 6.85
N LEU A 441 43.07 24.51 6.93
CA LEU A 441 43.01 23.62 8.10
C LEU A 441 43.60 22.26 7.75
N VAL A 442 44.82 22.01 8.23
CA VAL A 442 45.49 20.71 8.14
C VAL A 442 44.92 19.77 9.22
N PRO A 443 44.31 18.61 8.86
CA PRO A 443 43.95 17.61 9.86
C PRO A 443 45.19 16.83 10.30
N ARG A 444 45.46 16.82 11.61
CA ARG A 444 46.48 15.99 12.25
C ARG A 444 46.12 14.50 12.13
N LYS A 445 47.12 13.66 11.82
CA LYS A 445 47.05 12.21 12.05
C LYS A 445 47.14 11.95 13.55
N THR A 446 46.10 11.37 14.15
CA THR A 446 46.19 10.68 15.44
C THR A 446 45.29 9.44 15.47
N HIS A 447 45.95 8.29 15.61
CA HIS A 447 45.58 7.08 16.34
C HIS A 447 44.19 6.46 16.12
N THR A 448 44.19 5.36 15.36
CA THR A 448 43.21 4.28 15.43
C THR A 448 43.19 3.68 16.83
N THR A 449 42.18 3.99 17.64
CA THR A 449 41.79 3.17 18.79
C THR A 449 40.94 2.00 18.31
N SER A 450 41.45 0.82 18.61
CA SER A 450 40.82 -0.50 18.67
C SER A 450 39.28 -0.48 18.77
N LYS A 451 38.61 -1.10 17.77
CA LYS A 451 37.25 -1.61 17.95
C LYS A 451 37.34 -3.02 18.55
N ILE A 452 36.72 -3.10 19.72
CA ILE A 452 36.23 -4.26 20.45
C ILE A 452 35.72 -5.34 19.51
N GLY A 453 36.26 -6.55 19.68
CA GLY A 453 35.68 -7.79 19.19
C GLY A 453 34.72 -8.39 20.21
N ASN A 454 33.64 -8.97 19.69
CA ASN A 454 33.11 -10.29 20.02
C ASN A 454 32.82 -10.65 21.50
N LEU A 455 31.55 -10.92 21.84
CA LEU A 455 31.01 -12.29 21.95
C LEU A 455 29.61 -12.32 22.62
N ALA A 456 28.71 -13.03 21.93
CA ALA A 456 27.81 -14.07 22.43
C ALA A 456 26.73 -13.82 23.51
N ARG A 457 25.52 -14.25 23.13
CA ARG A 457 24.54 -15.10 23.86
C ARG A 457 24.14 -14.69 25.28
N SER A 458 22.82 -14.50 25.48
CA SER A 458 21.95 -15.55 26.06
C SER A 458 20.52 -15.03 26.25
N ALA A 459 19.56 -15.92 26.03
CA ALA A 459 18.16 -15.81 26.40
C ALA A 459 17.97 -15.68 27.94
N TYR A 460 16.83 -15.11 28.38
CA TYR A 460 15.72 -15.82 29.04
C TYR A 460 14.67 -14.84 29.62
N THR A 461 13.42 -15.05 29.18
CA THR A 461 12.13 -15.03 29.93
C THR A 461 11.69 -13.88 30.84
N TYR A 462 10.48 -13.39 30.51
CA TYR A 462 9.35 -13.04 31.38
C TYR A 462 9.36 -13.64 32.79
N VAL A 463 9.01 -12.82 33.81
CA VAL A 463 8.01 -13.15 34.84
C VAL A 463 7.30 -11.86 35.27
N HIS A 464 5.99 -11.81 35.01
CA HIS A 464 5.03 -11.04 35.79
C HIS A 464 4.69 -11.85 37.05
N GLN A 465 4.52 -11.15 38.16
CA GLN A 465 3.56 -11.52 39.20
C GLN A 465 2.55 -10.39 39.33
#